data_AF-A0A271IUB7-F1
#
_entry.id   AF-A0A271IUB7-F1
#
_cell.length_a   1.000
_cell.length_b   1.000
_cell.length_c   1.000
_cell.angle_alpha   90.00
_cell.angle_beta   90.00
_cell.angle_gamma   90.00
#
_symmetry.space_group_name_H-M   'P 1'
#
loop_
_entity.id
_entity.type
_entity.pdbx_description
1 polymer ?
#
loop_
_entity_poly.entity_id
_entity_poly.type
_entity_poly.pdbx_seq_one_letter_code
_entity_poly.pdbx_strand_id
1 'polypeptide(L)'
;MIFRVFGFAFAHFVLQLGVFAITFALGMGRFDTGESAGLFEKALGGVSDLLMLPLALPLVHWWPFGATGFPLEHLPFILNSLLWGVGLAYLWRWKRGTPDASPQPPAA
;
A
#
# COMPACT_ATOMS: atom_id res chain seq x y z
N MET A 1 10.22 4.88 -16.26
CA MET A 1 10.23 4.26 -14.91
C MET A 1 9.28 4.99 -13.97
N ILE A 2 9.36 6.32 -13.90
CA ILE A 2 8.52 7.15 -13.01
C ILE A 2 7.00 6.96 -13.20
N PHE A 3 6.49 6.92 -14.44
CA PHE A 3 5.06 6.66 -14.70
C PHE A 3 4.56 5.33 -14.14
N ARG A 4 5.42 4.29 -14.11
CA ARG A 4 5.04 2.98 -13.55
C ARG A 4 4.98 3.03 -12.03
N VAL A 5 5.92 3.75 -11.39
CA VAL A 5 5.90 3.97 -9.94
C VAL A 5 4.60 4.65 -9.54
N PHE A 6 4.24 5.75 -10.21
CA PHE A 6 2.99 6.46 -9.92
C PHE A 6 1.76 5.61 -10.22
N GLY A 7 1.74 4.84 -11.31
CA GLY A 7 0.64 3.94 -11.63
C GLY A 7 0.43 2.86 -10.57
N PHE A 8 1.50 2.19 -10.14
CA PHE A 8 1.43 1.18 -9.07
C PHE A 8 1.10 1.79 -7.71
N ALA A 9 1.67 2.94 -7.38
CA ALA A 9 1.36 3.64 -6.14
C ALA A 9 -0.12 4.07 -6.09
N PHE A 10 -0.65 4.61 -7.18
CA PHE A 10 -2.06 4.99 -7.26
C PHE A 10 -2.98 3.77 -7.14
N ALA A 11 -2.70 2.68 -7.86
CA ALA A 11 -3.47 1.45 -7.77
C ALA A 11 -3.45 0.87 -6.35
N HIS A 12 -2.28 0.85 -5.71
CA HIS A 12 -2.13 0.44 -4.32
C HIS A 12 -2.95 1.32 -3.37
N PHE A 13 -2.86 2.64 -3.52
CA PHE A 13 -3.57 3.59 -2.66
C PHE A 13 -5.10 3.42 -2.77
N VAL A 14 -5.63 3.26 -3.99
CA VAL A 14 -7.07 3.01 -4.22
C VAL A 14 -7.50 1.68 -3.60
N LEU A 15 -6.71 0.62 -3.78
CA LEU A 15 -6.99 -0.68 -3.18
C LEU A 15 -7.00 -0.59 -1.65
N GLN A 16 -6.03 0.08 -1.06
CA GLN A 16 -5.92 0.27 0.38
C GLN A 16 -7.12 1.06 0.93
N LEU A 17 -7.54 2.13 0.26
CA LEU A 17 -8.75 2.88 0.63
C LEU A 17 -10.02 2.04 0.52
N GLY A 18 -10.15 1.24 -0.53
CA GLY A 18 -11.30 0.35 -0.73
C GLY A 18 -11.40 -0.71 0.37
N VAL A 19 -10.29 -1.40 0.67
CA VAL A 19 -10.24 -2.42 1.73
C VAL A 19 -10.49 -1.79 3.10
N PHE A 20 -9.92 -0.61 3.36
CA PHE A 20 -10.16 0.13 4.61
C PHE A 20 -11.63 0.51 4.76
N ALA A 21 -12.25 1.07 3.73
CA ALA A 21 -13.66 1.47 3.76
C ALA A 21 -14.61 0.28 4.00
N ILE A 22 -14.34 -0.87 3.38
CA ILE A 22 -15.14 -2.09 3.58
C ILE A 22 -14.94 -2.61 5.01
N THR A 23 -13.70 -2.71 5.48
CA THR A 23 -13.41 -3.18 6.85
C THR A 23 -14.07 -2.27 7.89
N PHE A 24 -14.00 -0.95 7.68
CA PHE A 24 -14.67 0.03 8.53
C PHE A 24 -16.20 -0.14 8.50
N ALA A 25 -16.80 -0.28 7.33
CA ALA A 25 -18.25 -0.47 7.20
C ALA A 25 -18.75 -1.75 7.89
N LEU A 26 -18.02 -2.87 7.74
CA LEU A 26 -18.33 -4.12 8.43
C LEU A 26 -18.21 -3.99 9.96
N GLY A 27 -17.16 -3.28 10.43
CA GLY A 27 -16.98 -2.98 11.85
C GLY A 27 -18.12 -2.14 12.41
N MET A 28 -18.54 -1.11 11.69
CA MET A 28 -19.66 -0.24 12.10
C MET A 28 -21.00 -0.99 12.12
N GLY A 29 -21.25 -1.89 11.17
CA GLY A 29 -22.50 -2.68 11.15
C GLY A 29 -22.67 -3.58 12.38
N ARG A 30 -21.56 -3.95 13.03
CA ARG A 30 -21.55 -4.77 14.25
C ARG A 30 -21.37 -3.97 15.53
N PHE A 31 -21.12 -2.67 15.42
CA PHE A 31 -20.85 -1.82 16.56
C PHE A 31 -22.01 -1.83 17.57
N ASP A 32 -23.24 -1.81 17.08
CA ASP A 32 -24.44 -1.79 17.92
C ASP A 32 -24.97 -3.19 18.27
N THR A 33 -24.53 -4.25 17.57
CA THR A 33 -25.02 -5.62 17.80
C THR A 33 -24.18 -6.40 18.81
N GLY A 34 -22.93 -6.00 19.03
CA GLY A 34 -22.01 -6.69 19.94
C GLY A 34 -21.58 -8.09 19.47
N GLU A 35 -21.91 -8.48 18.24
CA GLU A 35 -21.48 -9.75 17.67
C GLU A 35 -19.95 -9.82 17.55
N SER A 36 -19.36 -11.00 17.28
CA SER A 36 -17.90 -11.18 17.11
C SER A 36 -17.49 -11.35 15.64
N ALA A 37 -16.31 -10.84 15.25
CA ALA A 37 -15.97 -10.67 13.83
C ALA A 37 -15.89 -12.02 13.10
N GLY A 38 -16.58 -12.09 11.96
CA GLY A 38 -16.58 -13.29 11.13
C GLY A 38 -15.20 -13.61 10.54
N LEU A 39 -15.04 -14.83 9.98
CA LEU A 39 -13.79 -15.23 9.34
C LEU A 39 -13.41 -14.32 8.16
N PHE A 40 -14.40 -13.89 7.38
CA PHE A 40 -14.20 -12.98 6.26
C PHE A 40 -13.69 -11.61 6.70
N GLU A 41 -14.29 -11.00 7.72
CA GLU A 41 -13.85 -9.73 8.31
C GLU A 41 -12.41 -9.82 8.82
N LYS A 42 -12.07 -10.91 9.51
CA LYS A 42 -10.70 -11.15 10.02
C LYS A 42 -9.69 -11.27 8.88
N ALA A 43 -10.03 -12.00 7.82
CA ALA A 43 -9.18 -12.12 6.64
C ALA A 43 -9.00 -10.75 5.96
N LEU A 44 -10.08 -9.97 5.82
CA LEU A 44 -10.03 -8.63 5.24
C LEU A 44 -9.19 -7.68 6.09
N GLY A 45 -9.29 -7.76 7.42
CA GLY A 45 -8.43 -7.06 8.36
C GLY A 45 -6.95 -7.39 8.13
N GLY A 46 -6.61 -8.68 8.00
CA GLY A 46 -5.25 -9.10 7.67
C GLY A 46 -4.75 -8.57 6.32
N VAL A 47 -5.62 -8.51 5.31
CA VAL A 47 -5.28 -7.89 4.01
C VAL A 47 -5.07 -6.38 4.18
N SER A 48 -5.90 -5.71 4.97
CA SER A 48 -5.74 -4.29 5.29
C SER A 48 -4.40 -4.02 5.96
N ASP A 49 -4.04 -4.83 6.97
CA ASP A 49 -2.77 -4.72 7.69
C ASP A 49 -1.57 -4.92 6.76
N LEU A 50 -1.65 -5.92 5.86
CA LEU A 50 -0.62 -6.16 4.85
C LEU A 50 -0.45 -4.98 3.91
N LEU A 51 -1.54 -4.37 3.45
CA LEU A 51 -1.50 -3.19 2.59
C LEU A 51 -0.95 -1.96 3.32
N MET A 52 -1.17 -1.85 4.63
CA MET A 52 -0.61 -0.76 5.44
C MET A 52 0.86 -0.98 5.79
N LEU A 53 1.38 -2.20 5.65
CA LEU A 53 2.81 -2.48 5.77
C LEU A 53 3.56 -2.11 4.50
N PRO A 54 4.88 -1.82 4.60
CA PRO A 54 5.67 -1.80 5.83
C PRO A 54 5.64 -0.46 6.57
N LEU A 55 5.06 0.60 6.00
CA LEU A 55 5.29 1.96 6.49
C LEU A 55 4.07 2.59 7.17
N ALA A 56 2.87 2.46 6.61
CA ALA A 56 1.70 3.14 7.17
C ALA A 56 1.32 2.59 8.56
N LEU A 57 1.32 1.27 8.75
CA LEU A 57 0.91 0.65 10.01
C LEU A 57 1.83 1.04 11.19
N PRO A 58 3.17 0.94 11.10
CA PRO A 58 4.05 1.39 12.18
C PRO A 58 3.95 2.90 12.43
N LEU A 59 3.86 3.70 11.37
CA LEU A 59 3.73 5.14 11.51
C LEU A 59 2.43 5.49 12.24
N VAL A 60 1.29 4.91 11.88
CA VAL A 60 0.02 5.17 12.57
C VAL A 60 0.07 4.76 14.05
N HIS A 61 0.82 3.70 14.39
CA HIS A 61 1.01 3.28 15.78
C HIS A 61 1.90 4.21 16.60
N TRP A 62 2.92 4.81 15.98
CA TRP A 62 3.89 5.68 16.68
C TRP A 62 3.55 7.16 16.57
N TRP A 63 2.72 7.54 15.60
CA TRP A 63 2.31 8.92 15.38
C TRP A 63 1.25 9.32 16.40
N PRO A 64 1.44 10.40 17.16
CA PRO A 64 0.45 10.82 18.15
C PRO A 64 -0.85 11.22 17.45
N PHE A 65 -1.97 10.63 17.89
CA PHE A 65 -3.29 11.02 17.41
C PHE A 65 -3.53 12.51 17.65
N GLY A 66 -3.91 13.24 16.60
CA GLY A 66 -4.15 14.69 16.65
C GLY A 66 -2.89 15.57 16.55
N ALA A 67 -1.68 14.99 16.41
CA ALA A 67 -0.45 15.78 16.23
C ALA A 67 -0.41 16.53 14.90
N THR A 68 -1.15 16.06 13.89
CA THR A 68 -1.19 16.64 12.56
C THR A 68 -2.63 16.65 12.07
N GLY A 69 -3.13 17.82 11.65
CA GLY A 69 -4.44 17.92 11.01
C GLY A 69 -4.43 17.52 9.54
N PHE A 70 -5.63 17.50 8.96
CA PHE A 70 -5.80 17.33 7.51
C PHE A 70 -4.98 18.38 6.73
N PRO A 71 -4.28 18.00 5.65
CA PRO A 71 -4.21 16.67 5.02
C PRO A 71 -3.03 15.80 5.49
N LEU A 72 -2.22 16.28 6.44
CA LEU A 72 -0.93 15.67 6.81
C LEU A 72 -1.09 14.32 7.52
N GLU A 73 -2.23 14.09 8.17
CA GLU A 73 -2.59 12.79 8.76
C GLU A 73 -2.61 11.64 7.74
N HIS A 74 -2.74 11.94 6.45
CA HIS A 74 -2.75 10.92 5.38
C HIS A 74 -1.36 10.60 4.83
N LEU A 75 -0.31 11.33 5.26
CA LEU A 75 1.06 11.11 4.78
C LEU A 75 1.55 9.66 4.93
N PRO A 76 1.32 8.95 6.05
CA PRO A 76 1.76 7.56 6.19
C PRO A 76 1.25 6.66 5.05
N PHE A 77 -0.02 6.82 4.65
CA PHE A 77 -0.64 6.03 3.60
C PHE A 77 -0.13 6.38 2.20
N ILE A 78 0.10 7.67 1.94
CA ILE A 78 0.67 8.15 0.67
C ILE A 78 2.10 7.63 0.51
N LEU A 79 2.93 7.81 1.55
CA LEU A 79 4.32 7.36 1.55
C LEU A 79 4.41 5.83 1.42
N ASN A 80 3.55 5.09 2.10
CA ASN A 80 3.47 3.63 1.99
C ASN A 80 3.13 3.18 0.56
N SER A 81 2.17 3.86 -0.08
CA SER A 81 1.79 3.55 -1.46
C SER A 81 2.90 3.88 -2.47
N LEU A 82 3.64 4.97 -2.26
CA LEU A 82 4.82 5.29 -3.07
C LEU A 82 5.90 4.21 -2.94
N LEU A 83 6.15 3.72 -1.73
CA LEU A 83 7.11 2.65 -1.48
C LEU A 83 6.73 1.36 -2.23
N TRP A 84 5.47 0.95 -2.15
CA TRP A 84 4.94 -0.16 -2.94
C TRP A 84 5.08 0.09 -4.44
N GLY A 85 4.78 1.30 -4.90
CA GLY A 85 4.94 1.69 -6.30
C GLY A 85 6.38 1.52 -6.80
N VAL A 86 7.37 1.91 -6.00
CA VAL A 86 8.80 1.71 -6.29
C VAL A 86 9.15 0.22 -6.31
N GLY A 87 8.77 -0.53 -5.28
CA GLY A 87 9.03 -1.97 -5.17
C GLY A 87 8.46 -2.77 -6.33
N LEU A 88 7.20 -2.53 -6.68
CA LEU A 88 6.52 -3.18 -7.80
C LEU A 88 7.12 -2.77 -9.15
N ALA A 89 7.48 -1.49 -9.33
CA ALA A 89 8.15 -1.05 -10.56
C ALA A 89 9.53 -1.70 -10.73
N TYR A 90 10.26 -1.91 -9.63
CA TYR A 90 11.54 -2.60 -9.64
C TYR A 90 11.37 -4.09 -9.97
N LEU A 91 10.47 -4.80 -9.29
CA LEU A 91 10.14 -6.20 -9.58
C LEU A 91 9.68 -6.40 -11.03
N TRP A 92 8.88 -5.47 -11.54
CA TRP A 92 8.43 -5.47 -12.93
C TRP A 92 9.61 -5.35 -13.91
N ARG A 93 10.56 -4.45 -13.63
CA ARG A 93 11.76 -4.28 -14.44
C ARG A 93 12.62 -5.54 -14.41
N TRP A 94 12.85 -6.11 -13.21
CA TRP A 94 13.63 -7.33 -13.04
C TRP A 94 13.03 -8.50 -13.82
N LYS A 95 11.70 -8.71 -13.73
CA LYS A 95 11.00 -9.78 -14.45
C LYS A 95 11.12 -9.65 -15.98
N ARG A 96 11.19 -8.44 -16.53
CA ARG A 96 11.31 -8.24 -17.99
C ARG A 96 12.73 -8.44 -18.53
N GLY A 97 13.71 -8.72 -17.66
CA GLY A 97 15.12 -8.73 -18.03
C GLY A 97 15.63 -7.32 -18.34
N THR A 98 16.88 -7.03 -17.98
CA THR A 98 17.59 -5.89 -18.59
C THR A 98 17.73 -6.17 -20.09
N PRO A 99 17.21 -5.32 -20.99
CA PRO A 99 17.59 -5.39 -22.39
C PRO A 99 19.11 -5.21 -22.48
N ASP A 100 19.76 -6.29 -22.87
CA ASP A 100 21.10 -6.42 -23.43
C ASP A 100 22.14 -5.38 -23.02
N ALA A 101 23.05 -5.80 -22.12
CA ALA A 101 24.46 -5.47 -22.35
C ALA A 101 24.87 -6.20 -23.64
N SER A 102 24.51 -5.64 -24.79
CA SER A 102 25.02 -6.09 -26.07
C SER A 102 26.54 -5.97 -25.99
N PRO A 103 27.32 -7.04 -26.20
CA PRO A 103 28.77 -6.91 -26.22
C PRO A 103 29.14 -5.85 -27.25
N GLN A 104 29.81 -4.78 -26.82
CA GLN A 104 30.39 -3.82 -27.75
C GLN A 104 31.35 -4.60 -28.66
N PRO A 105 31.20 -4.52 -29.99
CA PRO A 105 32.20 -5.09 -30.88
C PRO A 105 33.55 -4.44 -30.56
N PRO A 106 34.66 -5.20 -30.62
CA PRO A 106 35.99 -4.67 -30.33
C PRO A 106 36.26 -3.45 -31.21
N ALA A 107 36.79 -2.39 -30.61
CA ALA A 107 37.21 -1.20 -31.34
C ALA A 107 38.22 -1.61 -32.42
N ALA A 108 37.91 -1.25 -33.67
CA ALA A 108 38.77 -1.47 -34.83
C ALA A 108 39.99 -0.54 -34.83
#